data_AF-A0A4R7K0J7-F1
#
_entry.id   AF-A0A4R7K0J7-F1
#
_cell.length_a   1.000
_cell.length_b   1.000
_cell.length_c   1.000
_cell.angle_alpha   90.00
_cell.angle_beta   90.00
_cell.angle_gamma   90.00
#
_symmetry.space_group_name_H-M   'P 1'
#
loop_
_entity.id
_entity.type
_entity.pdbx_description
1 polymer ?
#
loop_
_entity_poly.entity_id
_entity_poly.type
_entity_poly.pdbx_seq_one_letter_code
_entity_poly.pdbx_strand_id
1 'polypeptide(L)'
;MGTTNIPISGRYGKWLFYSEETGKIEQKCEFENGMRSGQLIAYHPNGQIEAKGTFKNDEFDGIFETFDESGKLKSKEVWENGKKISSE
;
A
#
# COMPACT_ATOMS: atom_id res chain seq x y z
N MET A 1 1.26 18.15 10.99
CA MET A 1 2.57 17.53 10.70
C MET A 1 2.62 16.22 11.46
N GLY A 2 1.70 15.31 11.14
CA GLY A 2 1.53 14.04 11.83
C GLY A 2 2.10 12.85 11.07
N THR A 3 3.32 12.96 10.50
CA THR A 3 4.05 11.75 10.09
C THR A 3 4.94 11.36 11.27
N THR A 4 4.45 10.44 12.11
CA THR A 4 5.24 9.92 13.23
C THR A 4 6.46 9.19 12.66
N ASN A 5 7.57 9.92 12.60
CA ASN A 5 8.85 9.47 12.14
C ASN A 5 9.58 8.84 13.33
N ILE A 6 9.63 7.50 13.39
CA ILE A 6 10.51 6.74 14.30
C ILE A 6 11.68 6.24 13.42
N PRO A 7 12.94 6.15 13.88
CA PRO A 7 14.12 6.42 13.04
C PRO A 7 14.68 5.25 12.20
N ILE A 8 15.43 5.67 11.17
CA ILE A 8 16.32 4.95 10.28
C ILE A 8 17.44 4.20 11.03
N SER A 9 17.39 2.87 11.05
CA SER A 9 18.55 1.98 11.16
C SER A 9 18.15 0.57 10.72
N GLY A 10 18.54 0.15 9.50
CA GLY A 10 18.45 -1.24 9.03
C GLY A 10 17.03 -1.81 8.78
N ARG A 11 16.10 -1.00 8.27
CA ARG A 11 14.64 -1.23 8.39
C ARG A 11 14.08 -2.30 7.45
N TYR A 12 13.84 -3.48 7.99
CA TYR A 12 12.72 -4.35 7.60
C TYR A 12 11.52 -3.93 8.45
N GLY A 13 10.41 -3.48 7.86
CA GLY A 13 9.25 -3.14 8.68
C GLY A 13 7.98 -2.72 7.94
N LYS A 14 6.84 -2.97 8.61
CA LYS A 14 5.51 -2.50 8.21
C LYS A 14 5.29 -1.08 8.73
N TRP A 15 4.96 -0.18 7.82
CA TRP A 15 4.61 1.20 8.11
C TRP A 15 3.11 1.40 7.99
N LEU A 16 2.55 2.15 8.93
CA LEU A 16 1.14 2.48 8.98
C LEU A 16 1.03 4.01 8.89
N PHE A 17 0.33 4.48 7.86
CA PHE A 17 -0.04 5.87 7.70
C PHE A 17 -1.46 6.05 8.21
N TYR A 18 -1.65 7.07 9.04
CA TYR A 18 -2.92 7.39 9.66
C TYR A 18 -3.42 8.74 9.13
N SER A 19 -4.73 8.84 8.91
CA SER A 19 -5.40 10.08 8.54
C SER A 19 -5.31 11.08 9.68
N GLU A 20 -4.81 12.29 9.43
CA GLU A 20 -4.84 13.38 10.44
C GLU A 20 -6.29 13.81 10.76
N GLU A 21 -7.25 13.64 9.84
CA GLU A 21 -8.67 14.01 10.05
C GLU A 21 -9.44 12.99 10.91
N THR A 22 -9.23 11.70 10.68
CA THR A 22 -10.04 10.64 11.33
C THR A 22 -9.28 9.80 12.34
N GLY A 23 -7.94 9.89 12.36
CA GLY A 23 -7.07 9.02 13.16
C GLY A 23 -7.08 7.55 12.73
N LYS A 24 -7.75 7.20 11.63
CA LYS A 24 -7.80 5.84 11.09
C LYS A 24 -6.63 5.55 10.18
N ILE A 25 -6.31 4.27 10.00
CA ILE A 25 -5.26 3.84 9.07
C ILE A 25 -5.73 4.12 7.64
N GLU A 26 -5.00 4.97 6.92
CA GLU A 26 -5.23 5.23 5.49
C GLU A 26 -4.39 4.33 4.61
N GLN A 27 -3.19 3.97 5.05
CA GLN A 27 -2.30 3.17 4.24
C GLN A 27 -1.37 2.31 5.09
N LYS A 28 -1.06 1.12 4.59
CA LYS A 28 -0.06 0.21 5.14
C LYS A 28 0.94 -0.11 4.05
N CYS A 29 2.22 0.03 4.30
CA CYS A 29 3.26 -0.28 3.32
C CYS A 29 4.45 -0.95 3.99
N GLU A 30 5.03 -1.95 3.34
CA GLU A 30 6.25 -2.60 3.79
C GLU A 30 7.47 -1.97 3.13
N PHE A 31 8.47 -1.69 3.96
CA PHE A 31 9.75 -1.15 3.51
C PHE A 31 10.87 -2.10 3.92
N GLU A 32 11.77 -2.34 2.96
CA GLU A 32 12.97 -3.14 3.12
C GLU A 32 14.16 -2.31 2.65
N ASN A 33 15.18 -2.13 3.50
CA ASN A 33 16.37 -1.33 3.20
C ASN A 33 16.08 0.11 2.73
N GLY A 34 14.95 0.69 3.16
CA GLY A 34 14.53 2.03 2.78
C GLY A 34 13.80 2.13 1.43
N MET A 35 13.61 1.01 0.73
CA MET A 35 12.78 0.91 -0.48
C MET A 35 11.46 0.24 -0.16
N ARG A 36 10.40 0.55 -0.92
CA ARG A 36 9.12 -0.16 -0.81
C ARG A 36 9.31 -1.60 -1.30
N SER A 37 9.10 -2.56 -0.40
CA SER A 37 9.27 -3.99 -0.68
C SER A 37 8.33 -4.77 0.24
N GLY A 38 7.27 -5.33 -0.35
CA GLY A 38 6.19 -6.05 0.33
C GLY A 38 4.80 -5.47 0.02
N GLN A 39 3.83 -5.74 0.88
CA GLN A 39 2.44 -5.41 0.60
C GLN A 39 2.12 -3.94 0.89
N LEU A 40 1.45 -3.30 -0.07
CA LEU A 40 0.78 -2.02 0.09
C LEU A 40 -0.72 -2.28 0.27
N ILE A 41 -1.36 -1.68 1.27
CA ILE A 41 -2.81 -1.70 1.43
C ILE A 41 -3.28 -0.29 1.79
N ALA A 42 -4.05 0.34 0.91
CA ALA A 42 -4.77 1.57 1.16
C ALA A 42 -6.19 1.26 1.65
N TYR A 43 -6.69 2.10 2.56
CA TYR A 43 -8.00 1.98 3.15
C TYR A 43 -8.78 3.28 2.93
N HIS A 44 -10.05 3.13 2.59
CA HIS A 44 -11.02 4.21 2.56
C HIS A 44 -11.22 4.81 3.96
N PRO A 45 -11.71 6.07 4.07
CA PRO A 45 -12.04 6.69 5.36
C PRO A 45 -13.13 5.92 6.14
N ASN A 46 -13.91 5.11 5.43
CA ASN A 46 -14.89 4.21 6.03
C ASN A 46 -14.26 2.95 6.69
N GLY A 47 -12.97 2.68 6.46
CA GLY A 47 -12.21 1.55 6.99
C GLY A 47 -12.15 0.32 6.08
N GLN A 48 -12.80 0.35 4.91
CA GLN A 48 -12.71 -0.70 3.90
C GLN A 48 -11.42 -0.57 3.08
N ILE A 49 -10.98 -1.64 2.44
CA ILE A 49 -9.81 -1.60 1.56
C ILE A 49 -10.19 -0.77 0.34
N GLU A 50 -9.37 0.22 0.02
CA GLU A 50 -9.47 1.00 -1.23
C GLU A 50 -8.62 0.38 -2.32
N ALA A 51 -7.39 -0.01 -1.97
CA ALA A 51 -6.48 -0.66 -2.89
C ALA A 51 -5.54 -1.57 -2.13
N LYS A 52 -5.08 -2.65 -2.76
CA LYS A 52 -4.00 -3.47 -2.23
C LYS A 52 -3.07 -3.88 -3.37
N GLY A 53 -1.78 -3.88 -3.09
CA GLY A 53 -0.73 -4.09 -4.07
C GLY A 53 0.48 -4.75 -3.43
N THR A 54 1.46 -5.12 -4.25
CA THR A 54 2.79 -5.52 -3.77
C THR A 54 3.84 -4.71 -4.51
N PHE A 55 4.81 -4.22 -3.76
CA PHE A 55 5.99 -3.53 -4.27
C PHE A 55 7.22 -4.40 -4.06
N LYS A 56 8.21 -4.24 -4.90
CA LYS A 56 9.52 -4.87 -4.77
C LYS A 56 10.56 -3.92 -5.34
N ASN A 57 11.53 -3.54 -4.51
CA ASN A 57 12.58 -2.56 -4.88
C ASN A 57 12.01 -1.23 -5.44
N ASP A 58 10.97 -0.69 -4.80
CA ASP A 58 10.27 0.54 -5.22
C ASP A 58 9.43 0.43 -6.52
N GLU A 59 9.38 -0.75 -7.13
CA GLU A 59 8.57 -1.03 -8.32
C GLU A 59 7.34 -1.88 -7.96
N PHE A 60 6.25 -1.73 -8.71
CA PHE A 60 5.10 -2.61 -8.57
C PHE A 60 5.46 -4.02 -9.06
N ASP A 61 5.29 -5.01 -8.19
CA ASP A 61 5.61 -6.41 -8.48
C ASP A 61 4.59 -7.29 -7.75
N GLY A 62 3.57 -7.73 -8.48
CA GLY A 62 2.46 -8.52 -7.98
C GLY A 62 1.11 -8.02 -8.47
N ILE A 63 0.07 -8.32 -7.70
CA ILE A 63 -1.31 -8.00 -8.05
C ILE A 63 -1.71 -6.70 -7.35
N PHE A 64 -2.17 -5.73 -8.12
CA PHE A 64 -2.77 -4.48 -7.68
C PHE A 64 -4.29 -4.54 -7.86
N GLU A 65 -5.02 -4.68 -6.77
CA GLU A 65 -6.48 -4.74 -6.76
C GLU A 65 -7.02 -3.43 -6.19
N THR A 66 -7.93 -2.77 -6.90
CA THR A 66 -8.69 -1.63 -6.38
C THR A 66 -10.11 -2.04 -6.04
N PHE A 67 -10.65 -1.44 -4.99
CA PHE A 67 -11.96 -1.73 -4.44
C PHE A 67 -12.76 -0.44 -4.29
N ASP A 68 -14.05 -0.54 -4.53
CA ASP A 68 -14.99 0.56 -4.30
C ASP A 68 -15.21 0.79 -2.79
N GLU A 69 -15.85 1.89 -2.43
CA GLU A 69 -16.23 2.21 -1.04
C GLU A 69 -17.11 1.11 -0.41
N SER A 70 -17.78 0.28 -1.21
CA SER A 70 -18.55 -0.89 -0.77
C SER A 70 -17.72 -2.17 -0.56
N GLY A 71 -16.40 -2.13 -0.81
CA GLY A 71 -15.50 -3.28 -0.71
C GLY A 71 -15.55 -4.22 -1.92
N LYS A 72 -16.21 -3.81 -3.01
CA LYS A 72 -16.31 -4.59 -4.25
C LYS A 72 -15.08 -4.33 -5.12
N LEU A 73 -14.44 -5.40 -5.60
CA LEU A 73 -13.33 -5.32 -6.54
C LEU A 73 -13.77 -4.53 -7.79
N LYS A 74 -13.05 -3.44 -8.07
CA LYS A 74 -13.26 -2.56 -9.22
C LYS A 74 -12.36 -2.91 -10.38
N SER A 75 -11.09 -3.15 -10.09
CA SER A 75 -10.11 -3.59 -11.07
C SER A 75 -9.03 -4.42 -10.40
N LYS A 76 -8.42 -5.29 -11.19
CA LYS A 76 -7.29 -6.10 -10.78
C LYS A 76 -6.22 -6.04 -11.85
N GLU A 77 -5.09 -5.44 -11.52
CA GLU A 77 -3.96 -5.27 -12.41
C GLU A 77 -2.82 -6.16 -11.94
N VAL A 78 -2.14 -6.85 -12.85
CA VAL A 78 -0.95 -7.64 -12.55
C VAL A 78 0.24 -6.85 -13.06
N TRP A 79 1.19 -6.58 -12.18
CA TRP A 79 2.43 -5.88 -12.47
C TRP A 79 3.61 -6.82 -12.18
N GLU A 80 4.63 -6.79 -13.02
CA GLU A 80 5.86 -7.56 -12.83
C GLU A 80 7.04 -6.67 -13.23
N ASN A 81 7.97 -6.46 -12.29
CA ASN A 81 9.12 -5.55 -12.44
C ASN A 81 8.71 -4.17 -13.01
N GLY A 82 7.70 -3.54 -12.40
CA GLY A 82 7.21 -2.22 -12.81
C GLY A 82 6.42 -2.21 -14.13
N LYS A 83 6.21 -3.36 -14.77
CA LYS A 83 5.45 -3.46 -16.01
C LYS A 83 4.08 -4.07 -15.77
N LYS A 84 3.04 -3.39 -16.26
CA LYS A 84 1.69 -3.95 -16.29
C LYS A 84 1.63 -5.12 -17.26
N ILE A 85 1.40 -6.31 -16.71
CA ILE A 85 1.23 -7.57 -17.44
C ILE A 85 -0.23 -7.76 -17.85
N SER A 86 -1.16 -7.47 -16.96
CA SER A 86 -2.60 -7.65 -17.22
C SER A 86 -3.43 -6.65 -16.43
N SER A 87 -4.65 -6.37 -16.89
CA SER A 87 -5.70 -5.77 -16.09
C SER A 87 -7.03 -6.41 -16.40
N GLU A 88 -7.76 -6.73 -15.35
CA GLU A 88 -9.09 -7.33 -15.34
C GLU A 88 -10.08 -6.43 -14.60
#